data_AF-A0A078M9G2-F1
#
_entry.id   AF-A0A078M9G2-F1
#
_cell.length_a   1.000
_cell.length_b   1.000
_cell.length_c   1.000
_cell.angle_alpha   90.00
_cell.angle_beta   90.00
_cell.angle_gamma   90.00
#
_symmetry.space_group_name_H-M   'P 1'
#
loop_
_entity.id
_entity.type
_entity.pdbx_description
1 polymer ?
#
loop_
_entity_poly.entity_id
_entity_poly.type
_entity_poly.pdbx_seq_one_letter_code
_entity_poly.pdbx_strand_id
1 'polypeptide(L)'
;MAYLFLLFAHVLSAVLSIGPLFVLLPLLTKMKTATAEQMQVYLVAFQAAITIVKHAGHVVVPTGFLLIWLGGFSWFTSWAVATLAVMVGSVFFLAAAFKPTIKTFQTPAYHQQQFVQKLTRAVWLYIGLLLIMLWLMVVKPTLW
;
A
#
# COMPACT_ATOMS: atom_id res chain seq x y z
N MET A 1 -11.48 17.14 20.62
CA MET A 1 -10.13 17.44 20.08
C MET A 1 -9.34 16.19 19.71
N ALA A 2 -9.14 15.23 20.62
CA ALA A 2 -8.41 13.98 20.31
C ALA A 2 -9.00 13.17 19.14
N TYR A 3 -10.34 13.04 19.07
CA TYR A 3 -11.01 12.35 17.95
C TYR A 3 -10.72 13.00 16.59
N LEU A 4 -10.79 14.33 16.50
CA LEU A 4 -10.51 15.08 15.26
C LEU A 4 -9.05 14.93 14.82
N PHE A 5 -8.12 14.96 15.78
CA PHE A 5 -6.71 14.71 15.51
C PHE A 5 -6.47 13.30 14.99
N LEU A 6 -7.08 12.29 15.61
CA LEU A 6 -7.01 10.88 15.16
C LEU A 6 -7.62 10.71 13.76
N LEU A 7 -8.76 11.34 13.50
CA LEU A 7 -9.40 11.32 12.19
C LEU A 7 -8.49 11.94 11.11
N PHE A 8 -7.91 13.10 11.39
CA PHE A 8 -6.96 13.75 10.48
C PHE A 8 -5.74 12.86 10.22
N ALA A 9 -5.13 12.31 11.27
CA ALA A 9 -3.99 11.39 11.14
C ALA A 9 -4.35 10.12 10.34
N HIS A 10 -5.55 9.59 10.52
CA HIS A 10 -6.04 8.44 9.76
C HIS A 10 -6.19 8.77 8.27
N VAL A 11 -6.87 9.87 7.93
CA VAL A 11 -7.02 10.29 6.53
C VAL A 11 -5.68 10.60 5.88
N LEU A 12 -4.80 11.32 6.59
CA LEU A 12 -3.45 11.64 6.10
C LEU A 12 -2.63 10.36 5.83
N SER A 13 -2.67 9.40 6.76
CA SER A 13 -1.97 8.13 6.57
C SER A 13 -2.55 7.30 5.42
N ALA A 14 -3.87 7.30 5.20
CA ALA A 14 -4.48 6.67 4.03
C ALA A 14 -3.97 7.30 2.72
N VAL A 15 -3.90 8.64 2.64
CA VAL A 15 -3.34 9.36 1.48
C VAL A 15 -1.88 8.98 1.26
N LEU A 16 -1.06 8.95 2.30
CA LEU A 16 0.36 8.57 2.22
C LEU A 16 0.58 7.08 1.87
N SER A 17 -0.37 6.20 2.20
CA SER A 17 -0.32 4.79 1.79
C SER A 17 -0.67 4.57 0.32
N ILE A 18 -1.51 5.43 -0.27
CA ILE A 18 -2.00 5.25 -1.65
C ILE A 18 -1.18 6.09 -2.64
N GLY A 19 -0.96 7.37 -2.34
CA GLY A 19 -0.39 8.36 -3.26
C GLY A 19 0.94 7.95 -3.90
N PRO A 20 1.96 7.51 -3.13
CA PRO A 20 3.26 7.13 -3.69
C PRO A 20 3.20 5.98 -4.69
N LEU A 21 2.19 5.09 -4.61
CA LEU A 21 2.06 3.96 -5.54
C LEU A 21 1.80 4.42 -6.98
N PHE A 22 1.06 5.52 -7.16
CA PHE A 22 0.83 6.08 -8.50
C PHE A 22 2.10 6.67 -9.11
N VAL A 23 3.01 7.19 -8.27
CA VAL A 23 4.34 7.68 -8.70
C VAL A 23 5.24 6.52 -9.14
N LEU A 24 5.02 5.30 -8.62
CA LEU A 24 5.76 4.12 -9.05
C LEU A 24 5.44 3.71 -10.50
N LEU A 25 4.24 4.00 -11.02
CA LEU A 25 3.83 3.62 -12.37
C LEU A 25 4.71 4.25 -13.48
N PRO A 26 4.93 5.58 -13.52
CA PRO A 26 5.85 6.17 -14.48
C PRO A 26 7.30 5.74 -14.24
N LEU A 27 7.70 5.52 -12.98
CA LEU A 27 9.03 5.02 -12.65
C LEU A 27 9.28 3.63 -13.24
N LEU A 28 8.32 2.70 -13.06
CA LEU A 28 8.36 1.35 -13.63
C LEU A 28 8.40 1.37 -15.15
N THR A 29 7.75 2.34 -15.79
CA THR A 29 7.84 2.52 -17.24
C THR A 29 9.27 2.87 -17.67
N LYS A 30 9.94 3.79 -16.96
CA LYS A 30 11.34 4.14 -17.20
C LYS A 30 12.30 2.97 -16.93
N MET A 31 12.00 2.13 -15.95
CA MET A 31 12.82 0.95 -15.63
C MET A 31 12.86 -0.08 -16.76
N LYS A 32 11.89 -0.12 -17.68
CA LYS A 32 11.88 -1.09 -18.79
C LYS A 32 13.06 -0.92 -19.75
N THR A 33 13.56 0.30 -19.92
CA THR A 33 14.63 0.65 -20.87
C THR A 33 15.86 1.24 -20.17
N ALA A 34 15.91 1.18 -18.83
CA ALA A 34 16.99 1.75 -18.04
C ALA A 34 18.30 1.00 -18.25
N THR A 35 19.42 1.73 -18.24
CA THR A 35 20.75 1.14 -18.09
C THR A 35 20.91 0.54 -16.68
N ALA A 36 21.97 -0.25 -16.45
CA ALA A 36 22.23 -0.84 -15.13
C ALA A 36 22.38 0.22 -14.03
N GLU A 37 23.06 1.33 -14.31
CA GLU A 37 23.24 2.46 -13.38
C GLU A 37 21.90 3.17 -13.09
N GLN A 38 21.12 3.45 -14.14
CA GLN A 38 19.80 4.07 -14.00
C GLN A 38 18.83 3.17 -13.21
N MET A 39 18.89 1.85 -13.43
CA MET A 39 18.07 0.88 -12.72
C MET A 39 18.32 0.93 -11.20
N GLN A 40 19.58 1.07 -10.78
CA GLN A 40 19.91 1.20 -9.36
C GLN A 40 19.27 2.45 -8.76
N VAL A 41 19.37 3.60 -9.44
CA VAL A 41 18.74 4.86 -9.00
C VAL A 41 17.22 4.72 -8.90
N TYR A 42 16.59 4.12 -9.91
CA TYR A 42 15.15 3.88 -9.91
C TYR A 42 14.72 2.92 -8.80
N LEU A 43 15.52 1.90 -8.49
CA LEU A 43 15.23 1.00 -7.39
C LEU A 43 15.32 1.67 -6.02
N VAL A 44 16.26 2.59 -5.82
CA VAL A 44 16.32 3.40 -4.59
C VAL A 44 15.06 4.23 -4.43
N ALA A 45 14.62 4.92 -5.49
CA ALA A 45 13.38 5.69 -5.48
C ALA A 45 12.14 4.80 -5.25
N PHE A 46 12.11 3.61 -5.87
CA PHE A 46 11.03 2.64 -5.67
C PHE A 46 10.94 2.20 -4.22
N GLN A 47 12.07 1.83 -3.61
CA GLN A 47 12.14 1.40 -2.21
C GLN A 47 11.75 2.52 -1.24
N ALA A 48 12.14 3.77 -1.53
CA ALA A 48 11.74 4.92 -0.73
C ALA A 48 10.21 5.11 -0.73
N ALA A 49 9.58 5.05 -1.90
CA ALA A 49 8.11 5.14 -2.01
C ALA A 49 7.41 3.98 -1.27
N ILE A 50 7.86 2.72 -1.46
CA ILE A 50 7.33 1.57 -0.72
C ILE A 50 7.53 1.70 0.79
N THR A 51 8.63 2.31 1.22
CA THR A 51 8.90 2.55 2.64
C THR A 51 7.91 3.56 3.23
N ILE A 52 7.60 4.64 2.51
CA ILE A 52 6.56 5.60 2.93
C ILE A 52 5.22 4.88 3.06
N VAL A 53 4.84 4.12 2.04
CA VAL A 53 3.58 3.36 2.01
C VAL A 53 3.46 2.40 3.20
N LYS A 54 4.55 1.70 3.55
CA LYS A 54 4.61 0.78 4.70
C LYS A 54 4.40 1.52 6.03
N HIS A 55 5.12 2.63 6.25
CA HIS A 55 4.99 3.39 7.49
C HIS A 55 3.61 4.01 7.63
N ALA A 56 3.07 4.57 6.55
CA ALA A 56 1.71 5.07 6.52
C ALA A 56 0.69 3.95 6.79
N GLY A 57 0.93 2.74 6.28
CA GLY A 57 0.10 1.56 6.56
C GLY A 57 0.09 1.20 8.05
N HIS A 58 1.24 1.23 8.71
CA HIS A 58 1.32 1.02 10.16
C HIS A 58 0.63 2.12 10.99
N VAL A 59 0.33 3.28 10.42
CA VAL A 59 -0.45 4.34 11.07
C VAL A 59 -1.95 4.19 10.76
N VAL A 60 -2.32 3.87 9.51
CA VAL A 60 -3.72 3.81 9.08
C VAL A 60 -4.51 2.71 9.80
N VAL A 61 -3.88 1.55 10.03
CA VAL A 61 -4.51 0.41 10.70
C VAL A 61 -4.87 0.70 12.16
N PRO A 62 -3.94 1.09 13.05
CA PRO A 62 -4.27 1.36 14.45
C PRO A 62 -5.17 2.59 14.60
N THR A 63 -4.99 3.63 13.78
CA THR A 63 -5.88 4.81 13.85
C THR A 63 -7.30 4.48 13.41
N GLY A 64 -7.48 3.63 12.38
CA GLY A 64 -8.80 3.14 11.96
C GLY A 64 -9.47 2.31 13.05
N PHE A 65 -8.72 1.42 13.69
CA PHE A 65 -9.20 0.64 14.84
C PHE A 65 -9.66 1.55 15.99
N LEU A 66 -8.86 2.55 16.36
CA LEU A 66 -9.21 3.52 17.41
C LEU A 66 -10.44 4.36 17.04
N LEU A 67 -10.61 4.73 15.78
CA LEU A 67 -11.79 5.49 15.33
C LEU A 67 -13.08 4.67 15.39
N ILE A 68 -13.03 3.36 15.12
CA ILE A 68 -14.18 2.46 15.30
C ILE A 68 -14.56 2.41 16.79
N TRP A 69 -13.57 2.22 17.66
CA TRP A 69 -13.78 2.20 19.11
C TRP A 69 -14.39 3.52 19.61
N LEU A 70 -13.71 4.64 19.36
CA LEU A 70 -14.12 5.95 19.86
C LEU A 70 -15.40 6.49 19.19
N GLY A 71 -15.70 6.02 17.99
CA GLY A 71 -16.92 6.36 17.26
C GLY A 71 -18.16 5.61 17.74
N GLY A 72 -18.04 4.65 18.66
CA GLY A 72 -19.16 3.89 19.20
C GLY A 72 -19.80 2.91 18.21
N PHE A 73 -19.11 2.58 17.11
CA PHE A 73 -19.60 1.60 16.16
C PHE A 73 -19.46 0.19 16.74
N SER A 74 -20.43 -0.69 16.44
CA SER A 74 -20.31 -2.11 16.79
C SER A 74 -19.16 -2.75 16.01
N TRP A 75 -18.30 -3.49 16.70
CA TRP A 75 -17.18 -4.26 16.14
C TRP A 75 -17.61 -5.34 15.15
N PHE A 76 -18.89 -5.73 15.17
CA PHE A 76 -19.46 -6.73 14.28
C PHE A 76 -20.11 -6.15 13.03
N THR A 77 -20.09 -4.82 12.87
CA THR A 77 -20.58 -4.18 11.65
C THR A 77 -19.79 -4.65 10.45
N SER A 78 -20.51 -4.97 9.38
CA SER A 78 -19.97 -5.68 8.24
C SER A 78 -18.82 -4.94 7.55
N TRP A 79 -18.99 -3.63 7.35
CA TRP A 79 -17.92 -2.80 6.81
C TRP A 79 -16.69 -2.73 7.73
N ALA A 80 -16.85 -2.69 9.06
CA ALA A 80 -15.73 -2.56 9.99
C ALA A 80 -14.86 -3.83 9.98
N VAL A 81 -15.49 -5.00 10.05
CA VAL A 81 -14.79 -6.29 9.97
C VAL A 81 -14.10 -6.46 8.63
N ALA A 82 -14.80 -6.20 7.52
CA ALA A 82 -14.24 -6.30 6.18
C ALA A 82 -13.05 -5.34 6.00
N THR A 83 -13.17 -4.10 6.47
CA THR A 83 -12.12 -3.08 6.38
C THR A 83 -10.88 -3.49 7.17
N LEU A 84 -11.03 -3.98 8.40
CA LEU A 84 -9.91 -4.44 9.22
C LEU A 84 -9.22 -5.66 8.60
N ALA A 85 -9.99 -6.62 8.08
CA ALA A 85 -9.44 -7.80 7.41
C ALA A 85 -8.61 -7.40 6.18
N VAL A 86 -9.15 -6.52 5.33
CA VAL A 86 -8.45 -6.00 4.14
C VAL A 86 -7.20 -5.20 4.54
N MET A 87 -7.30 -4.34 5.55
CA MET A 87 -6.17 -3.54 6.07
C MET A 87 -5.02 -4.41 6.59
N VAL A 88 -5.33 -5.44 7.38
CA VAL A 88 -4.31 -6.35 7.90
C VAL A 88 -3.70 -7.16 6.75
N GLY A 89 -4.54 -7.68 5.85
CA GLY A 89 -4.09 -8.41 4.67
C GLY A 89 -3.19 -7.58 3.75
N SER A 90 -3.45 -6.29 3.60
CA SER A 90 -2.66 -5.40 2.75
C SER A 90 -1.24 -5.21 3.29
N VAL A 91 -1.07 -5.08 4.61
CA VAL A 91 0.27 -4.97 5.23
C VAL A 91 1.11 -6.22 4.93
N PHE A 92 0.52 -7.41 5.06
CA PHE A 92 1.21 -8.67 4.74
C PHE A 92 1.52 -8.79 3.24
N PHE A 93 0.56 -8.47 2.38
CA PHE A 93 0.73 -8.52 0.93
C PHE A 93 1.85 -7.60 0.45
N LEU A 94 1.97 -6.39 1.01
CA LEU A 94 3.02 -5.42 0.66
C LEU A 94 4.42 -6.04 0.83
N ALA A 95 4.70 -6.64 1.99
CA ALA A 95 6.00 -7.25 2.24
C ALA A 95 6.25 -8.47 1.33
N ALA A 96 5.23 -9.28 1.08
CA ALA A 96 5.33 -10.51 0.29
C ALA A 96 5.48 -10.24 -1.22
N ALA A 97 4.86 -9.18 -1.76
CA ALA A 97 4.82 -8.93 -3.19
C ALA A 97 6.10 -8.26 -3.73
N PHE A 98 6.69 -7.33 -2.97
CA PHE A 98 7.83 -6.54 -3.46
C PHE A 98 9.19 -7.10 -3.05
N LYS A 99 9.34 -7.59 -1.81
CA LYS A 99 10.63 -8.02 -1.25
C LYS A 99 11.31 -9.14 -2.05
N PRO A 100 10.62 -10.22 -2.47
CA PRO A 100 11.26 -11.27 -3.24
C PRO A 100 11.75 -10.78 -4.60
N THR A 101 10.95 -9.96 -5.28
CA THR A 101 11.30 -9.42 -6.60
C THR A 101 12.52 -8.51 -6.50
N ILE A 102 12.55 -7.54 -5.56
CA ILE A 102 13.68 -6.62 -5.39
C ILE A 102 14.98 -7.38 -5.11
N LYS A 103 14.94 -8.45 -4.31
CA LYS A 103 16.12 -9.28 -4.00
C LYS A 103 16.73 -9.99 -5.22
N THR A 104 16.01 -10.13 -6.32
CA THR A 104 16.57 -10.72 -7.55
C THR A 104 17.49 -9.76 -8.30
N PHE A 105 17.45 -8.45 -8.02
CA PHE A 105 18.36 -7.48 -8.64
C PHE A 105 19.82 -7.83 -8.30
N GLN A 106 20.73 -7.71 -9.28
CA GLN A 106 22.15 -8.10 -9.18
C GLN A 106 22.41 -9.59 -8.89
N THR A 107 21.41 -10.46 -9.07
CA THR A 107 21.60 -11.92 -9.03
C THR A 107 21.57 -12.52 -10.43
N PRO A 108 22.07 -13.75 -10.63
CA PRO A 108 21.95 -14.44 -11.92
C PRO A 108 20.50 -14.63 -12.41
N ALA A 109 19.52 -14.58 -11.50
CA ALA A 109 18.10 -14.68 -11.82
C ALA A 109 17.48 -13.36 -12.34
N TYR A 110 18.28 -12.30 -12.45
CA TYR A 110 17.82 -10.99 -12.90
C TYR A 110 17.59 -10.93 -14.42
N HIS A 111 16.34 -10.75 -14.81
CA HIS A 111 15.96 -10.37 -16.16
C HIS A 111 15.10 -9.10 -16.11
N GLN A 112 15.61 -8.00 -16.65
CA GLN A 112 15.02 -6.66 -16.53
C GLN A 112 13.53 -6.62 -16.89
N GLN A 113 13.15 -7.20 -18.04
CA GLN A 113 11.75 -7.19 -18.47
C GLN A 113 10.83 -7.95 -17.50
N GLN A 114 11.22 -9.15 -17.07
CA GLN A 114 10.43 -9.96 -16.13
C GLN A 114 10.38 -9.30 -14.74
N PHE A 115 11.49 -8.72 -14.30
CA PHE A 115 11.61 -8.00 -13.04
C PHE A 115 10.63 -6.82 -12.99
N VAL A 116 10.65 -5.97 -14.00
CA VAL A 116 9.77 -4.79 -14.08
C VAL A 116 8.30 -5.22 -14.23
N GLN A 117 8.01 -6.27 -15.00
CA GLN A 117 6.64 -6.80 -15.11
C GLN A 117 6.10 -7.30 -13.76
N LYS A 118 6.90 -8.05 -13.00
CA LYS A 118 6.51 -8.52 -11.65
C LYS A 118 6.23 -7.36 -10.72
N LEU A 119 7.11 -6.34 -10.67
CA LEU A 119 6.89 -5.15 -9.86
C LEU A 119 5.64 -4.38 -10.30
N THR A 120 5.44 -4.22 -11.61
CA THR A 120 4.27 -3.52 -12.16
C THR A 120 2.97 -4.20 -11.78
N ARG A 121 2.89 -5.52 -11.93
CA ARG A 121 1.73 -6.30 -11.52
C ARG A 121 1.47 -6.18 -10.01
N ALA A 122 2.53 -6.25 -9.19
CA ALA A 122 2.41 -6.09 -7.75
C ALA A 122 1.91 -4.69 -7.35
N VAL A 123 2.41 -3.62 -7.98
CA VAL A 123 1.92 -2.25 -7.75
C VAL A 123 0.45 -2.12 -8.10
N TRP A 124 0.02 -2.62 -9.26
CA TRP A 124 -1.39 -2.57 -9.67
C TRP A 124 -2.32 -3.35 -8.74
N LEU A 125 -1.93 -4.58 -8.36
CA LEU A 125 -2.70 -5.38 -7.40
C LEU A 125 -2.83 -4.64 -6.07
N TYR A 126 -1.76 -4.01 -5.61
CA TYR A 126 -1.77 -3.28 -4.34
C TYR A 126 -2.59 -1.99 -4.41
N ILE A 127 -2.54 -1.24 -5.53
CA ILE A 127 -3.44 -0.10 -5.77
C ILE A 127 -4.90 -0.56 -5.70
N GLY A 128 -5.26 -1.64 -6.42
CA GLY A 128 -6.62 -2.19 -6.39
C GLY A 128 -7.07 -2.56 -4.98
N LEU A 129 -6.20 -3.22 -4.21
CA LEU A 129 -6.47 -3.58 -2.82
C LEU A 129 -6.74 -2.36 -1.94
N LEU A 130 -5.91 -1.32 -2.04
CA LEU A 130 -6.10 -0.09 -1.25
C LEU A 130 -7.32 0.73 -1.71
N LEU A 131 -7.69 0.67 -3.00
CA LEU A 131 -8.92 1.29 -3.48
C LEU A 131 -10.17 0.58 -2.96
N ILE A 132 -10.15 -0.76 -2.87
CA ILE A 132 -11.22 -1.53 -2.21
C ILE A 132 -11.31 -1.14 -0.73
N MET A 133 -10.17 -1.06 -0.04
CA MET A 133 -10.10 -0.61 1.35
C MET A 133 -10.70 0.79 1.53
N LEU A 134 -10.31 1.74 0.68
CA LEU A 134 -10.84 3.11 0.69
C LEU A 134 -12.35 3.13 0.45
N TRP A 135 -12.84 2.33 -0.51
CA TRP A 135 -14.27 2.20 -0.77
C TRP A 135 -15.04 1.69 0.45
N LEU A 136 -14.54 0.66 1.14
CA LEU A 136 -15.15 0.14 2.37
C LEU A 136 -15.21 1.21 3.47
N MET A 137 -14.16 2.02 3.61
CA MET A 137 -14.09 3.10 4.60
C MET A 137 -15.05 4.25 4.31
N VAL A 138 -15.26 4.59 3.04
CA VAL A 138 -16.09 5.72 2.62
C VAL A 138 -17.57 5.33 2.54
N VAL A 139 -17.87 4.22 1.88
CA VAL A 139 -19.25 3.80 1.59
C VAL A 139 -19.88 3.06 2.77
N LYS A 140 -19.07 2.38 3.59
CA LYS A 140 -19.52 1.61 4.77
C LYS A 140 -20.72 0.70 4.47
N PRO A 141 -20.63 -0.18 3.46
CA PRO A 141 -21.75 -1.00 3.03
C PRO A 141 -22.20 -1.97 4.12
N THR A 142 -23.50 -2.20 4.24
CA THR A 142 -24.08 -3.26 5.06
C THR A 142 -24.16 -4.54 4.24
N LEU A 143 -23.20 -5.45 4.42
CA LEU A 143 -23.13 -6.72 3.68
C LEU A 143 -23.88 -7.85 4.38
N TRP A 144 -23.99 -7.75 5.70
CA TRP A 144 -24.82 -8.54 6.61
C TRP A 144 -25.19 -7.67 7.79
#